data_AF-A0AAD4EH64-F1
#
_entry.id   AF-A0AAD4EH64-F1
#
_cell.length_a   1.000
_cell.length_b   1.000
_cell.length_c   1.000
_cell.angle_alpha   90.00
_cell.angle_beta   90.00
_cell.angle_gamma   90.00
#
_symmetry.space_group_name_H-M   'P 1'
#
loop_
_entity.id
_entity.type
_entity.pdbx_description
1 polymer ?
#
loop_
_entity_poly.entity_id
_entity_poly.type
_entity_poly.pdbx_seq_one_letter_code
_entity_poly.pdbx_strand_id
1 'polypeptide(L)'
;MPRTQSPIVLSQQKKVHLDKAEVVVLRDHLEDWRSVKGKERSRVLVAIYKEASLQAPTKDRAILKARKKIYKQWLQNQSRRKKKPKPLIKYGRRWTARQVLIQTHKDLIREETGEMAGSEEMISKWPKAAKSVIDRLSAEEREQAEATAEKWNNQAAPPEVQAEVA
;
A
#
# COMPACT_ATOMS: atom_id res chain seq x y z
N MET A 1 53.86 -25.96 -0.59
CA MET A 1 52.74 -25.01 -0.75
C MET A 1 51.41 -25.74 -0.50
N PRO A 2 50.84 -25.74 0.71
CA PRO A 2 49.48 -26.19 0.92
C PRO A 2 48.49 -25.02 0.79
N ARG A 3 47.42 -25.28 0.03
CA ARG A 3 46.31 -24.39 -0.29
C ARG A 3 45.65 -23.82 0.97
N THR A 4 45.41 -22.52 0.89
CA THR A 4 44.52 -21.70 1.70
C THR A 4 43.18 -22.39 2.00
N GLN A 5 42.88 -22.60 3.27
CA GLN A 5 41.53 -22.85 3.73
C GLN A 5 40.74 -21.54 3.62
N SER A 6 39.79 -21.47 2.70
CA SER A 6 38.78 -20.41 2.67
C SER A 6 37.89 -20.53 3.91
N PRO A 7 37.47 -19.42 4.53
CA PRO A 7 36.73 -19.44 5.78
C PRO A 7 35.29 -19.90 5.53
N ILE A 8 34.86 -20.92 6.27
CA ILE A 8 33.48 -21.39 6.32
C ILE A 8 32.62 -20.27 6.90
N VAL A 9 31.82 -19.63 6.04
CA VAL A 9 30.81 -18.65 6.43
C VAL A 9 29.67 -19.37 7.15
N LEU A 10 29.73 -19.45 8.48
CA LEU A 10 28.61 -19.89 9.31
C LEU A 10 27.63 -18.72 9.53
N SER A 11 26.83 -18.39 8.52
CA SER A 11 25.69 -17.47 8.64
C SER A 11 24.35 -18.22 8.70
N GLN A 12 24.29 -19.31 9.45
CA GLN A 12 23.02 -19.88 9.88
C GLN A 12 22.69 -19.36 11.28
N GLN A 13 22.14 -18.15 11.36
CA GLN A 13 21.42 -17.73 12.56
C GLN A 13 20.22 -18.68 12.72
N LYS A 14 20.39 -19.73 13.53
CA LYS A 14 19.30 -20.62 13.96
C LYS A 14 18.15 -19.72 14.44
N LYS A 15 17.03 -19.73 13.71
CA LYS A 15 15.81 -19.05 14.15
C LYS A 15 15.43 -19.66 15.50
N VAL A 16 15.62 -18.90 16.58
CA VAL A 16 15.23 -19.35 17.92
C VAL A 16 13.70 -19.49 17.91
N HIS A 17 13.21 -20.72 17.92
CA HIS A 17 11.79 -21.01 17.96
C HIS A 17 11.27 -20.80 19.39
N LEU A 18 10.05 -20.26 19.55
CA LEU A 18 9.42 -20.22 20.87
C LEU A 18 8.94 -21.62 21.21
N ASP A 19 9.27 -22.07 22.41
CA ASP A 19 8.73 -23.31 22.93
C ASP A 19 7.27 -23.15 23.39
N LYS A 20 6.54 -24.27 23.45
CA LYS A 20 5.13 -24.29 23.85
C LYS A 20 4.92 -23.72 25.25
N ALA A 21 5.83 -24.00 26.19
CA ALA A 21 5.78 -23.46 27.55
C ALA A 21 5.92 -21.93 27.58
N GLU A 22 6.80 -21.38 26.74
CA GLU A 22 6.97 -19.92 26.62
C GLU A 22 5.74 -19.24 26.02
N VAL A 23 5.07 -19.91 25.08
CA VAL A 23 3.83 -19.41 24.46
C VAL A 23 2.68 -19.36 25.46
N VAL A 24 2.61 -20.29 26.43
CA VAL A 24 1.61 -20.25 27.50
C VAL A 24 1.79 -18.99 28.35
N VAL A 25 3.01 -18.76 28.86
CA VAL A 25 3.33 -17.54 29.63
C VAL A 25 3.02 -16.28 28.82
N LEU A 26 3.34 -16.25 27.53
CA LEU A 26 3.03 -15.10 26.67
C LEU A 26 1.54 -14.88 26.46
N ARG A 27 0.72 -15.94 26.51
CA ARG A 27 -0.75 -15.84 26.43
C ARG A 27 -1.34 -15.33 27.73
N ASP A 28 -0.82 -15.75 28.87
CA ASP A 28 -1.33 -15.32 30.18
C ASP A 28 -1.17 -13.81 30.37
N HIS A 29 -0.02 -13.26 29.96
CA HIS A 29 0.27 -11.81 30.03
C HIS A 29 -0.25 -11.02 28.82
N LEU A 30 -0.98 -11.65 27.91
CA LEU A 30 -1.44 -11.02 26.66
C LEU A 30 -2.52 -9.96 26.91
N GLU A 31 -3.38 -10.17 27.91
CA GLU A 31 -4.41 -9.20 28.30
C GLU A 31 -3.79 -7.97 28.95
N ASP A 32 -2.85 -8.16 29.86
CA ASP A 32 -2.08 -7.07 30.48
C ASP A 32 -1.32 -6.27 29.42
N TRP A 33 -0.69 -6.95 28.46
CA TRP A 33 -0.01 -6.31 27.35
C TRP A 33 -0.95 -5.49 26.44
N ARG A 34 -2.20 -5.94 26.27
CA ARG A 34 -3.23 -5.24 25.47
C ARG A 34 -3.81 -4.04 26.21
N SER A 35 -4.01 -4.16 27.51
CA SER A 35 -4.54 -3.11 28.38
C SER A 35 -3.61 -1.90 28.43
N VAL A 36 -2.31 -2.18 28.43
CA VAL A 36 -1.26 -1.19 28.69
C VAL A 36 -0.67 -0.60 27.38
N LYS A 37 -0.19 0.66 27.43
CA LYS A 37 0.46 1.36 26.28
C LYS A 37 1.79 2.01 26.67
N GLY A 38 2.59 2.36 25.66
CA GLY A 38 3.80 3.17 25.86
C GLY A 38 4.84 2.54 26.82
N LYS A 39 5.32 3.33 27.79
CA LYS A 39 6.38 2.94 28.73
C LYS A 39 5.99 1.77 29.63
N GLU A 40 4.71 1.65 29.97
CA GLU A 40 4.21 0.61 30.86
C GLU A 40 4.27 -0.78 30.21
N ARG A 41 4.19 -0.89 28.88
CA ARG A 41 4.44 -2.15 28.16
C ARG A 41 5.86 -2.68 28.40
N SER A 42 6.82 -1.79 28.63
CA SER A 42 8.18 -2.21 28.98
C SER A 42 8.21 -2.99 30.29
N ARG A 43 7.38 -2.61 31.28
CA ARG A 43 7.27 -3.30 32.57
C ARG A 43 6.67 -4.69 32.40
N VAL A 44 5.57 -4.79 31.64
CA VAL A 44 4.95 -6.08 31.29
C VAL A 44 5.93 -6.98 30.54
N LEU A 45 6.69 -6.44 29.58
CA LEU A 45 7.71 -7.21 28.86
C LEU A 45 8.82 -7.74 29.80
N VAL A 46 9.19 -6.99 30.84
CA VAL A 46 10.19 -7.41 31.82
C VAL A 46 9.64 -8.55 32.69
N ALA A 47 8.38 -8.48 33.12
CA ALA A 47 7.72 -9.56 33.86
C ALA A 47 7.64 -10.85 33.01
N ILE A 48 7.10 -10.74 31.80
CA ILE A 48 7.05 -11.83 30.81
C ILE A 48 8.43 -12.42 30.58
N TYR A 49 9.45 -11.58 30.40
CA TYR A 49 10.81 -12.07 30.17
C TYR A 49 11.36 -12.85 31.37
N LYS A 50 11.10 -12.40 32.60
CA LYS A 50 11.53 -13.14 33.80
C LYS A 50 10.90 -14.52 33.82
N GLU A 51 9.59 -14.62 33.64
CA GLU A 51 8.85 -15.89 33.70
C GLU A 51 9.17 -16.81 32.51
N ALA A 52 9.13 -16.30 31.28
CA ALA A 52 9.43 -17.09 30.09
C ALA A 52 10.90 -17.53 30.02
N SER A 53 11.84 -16.76 30.61
CA SER A 53 13.25 -17.16 30.67
C SER A 53 13.51 -18.36 31.59
N LEU A 54 12.63 -18.62 32.57
CA LEU A 54 12.70 -19.81 33.41
C LEU A 54 12.32 -21.07 32.64
N GLN A 55 11.43 -20.92 31.65
CA GLN A 55 10.94 -21.99 30.77
C GLN A 55 11.82 -22.19 29.52
N ALA A 56 12.86 -21.36 29.33
CA ALA A 56 13.72 -21.44 28.17
C ALA A 56 14.67 -22.66 28.26
N PRO A 57 14.76 -23.52 27.22
CA PRO A 57 15.66 -24.69 27.20
C PRO A 57 17.15 -24.33 27.22
N THR A 58 17.52 -23.06 26.99
CA THR A 58 18.92 -22.63 27.02
C THR A 58 19.03 -21.27 27.69
N LYS A 59 19.84 -21.18 28.75
CA LYS A 59 20.03 -19.99 29.58
C LYS A 59 21.19 -19.10 29.14
N ASP A 60 21.69 -19.32 27.92
CA ASP A 60 22.80 -18.55 27.39
C ASP A 60 22.41 -17.08 27.15
N ARG A 61 23.26 -16.14 27.55
CA ARG A 61 22.92 -14.71 27.64
C ARG A 61 22.59 -14.10 26.28
N ALA A 62 23.29 -14.55 25.23
CA ALA A 62 23.04 -14.10 23.86
C ALA A 62 21.68 -14.61 23.33
N ILE A 63 21.35 -15.87 23.64
CA ILE A 63 20.09 -16.51 23.24
C ILE A 63 18.91 -15.88 23.96
N LEU A 64 19.05 -15.60 25.27
CA LEU A 64 18.00 -14.93 26.05
C LEU A 64 17.71 -13.50 25.54
N LYS A 65 18.74 -12.74 25.13
CA LYS A 65 18.55 -11.44 24.46
C LYS A 65 17.78 -11.56 23.15
N ALA A 66 18.05 -12.59 22.35
CA ALA A 66 17.31 -12.86 21.12
C ALA A 66 15.84 -13.23 21.41
N ARG A 67 15.59 -14.10 22.40
CA ARG A 67 14.23 -14.48 22.84
C ARG A 67 13.40 -13.29 23.28
N LYS A 68 13.99 -12.33 24.01
CA LYS A 68 13.28 -11.10 24.40
C LYS A 68 12.74 -10.31 23.20
N LYS A 69 13.49 -10.23 22.10
CA LYS A 69 13.01 -9.59 20.86
C LYS A 69 11.85 -10.36 20.25
N ILE A 70 11.93 -11.68 20.28
CA ILE A 70 10.91 -12.58 19.74
C ILE A 70 9.60 -12.49 20.53
N TYR A 71 9.66 -12.48 21.86
CA TYR A 71 8.48 -12.29 22.72
C TYR A 71 7.78 -10.97 22.42
N LYS A 72 8.54 -9.87 22.32
CA LYS A 72 8.01 -8.56 21.96
C LYS A 72 7.31 -8.59 20.60
N GLN A 73 7.93 -9.23 19.60
CA GLN A 73 7.35 -9.34 18.26
C GLN A 73 6.07 -10.19 18.26
N TRP A 74 6.08 -11.31 19.00
CA TRP A 74 4.91 -12.18 19.16
C TRP A 74 3.74 -11.42 19.79
N LEU A 75 3.96 -10.74 20.92
CA LEU A 75 2.94 -9.95 21.62
C LEU A 75 2.37 -8.83 20.74
N GLN A 76 3.23 -8.16 19.97
CA GLN A 76 2.79 -7.14 19.02
C GLN A 76 1.92 -7.72 17.91
N ASN A 77 2.32 -8.85 17.32
CA ASN A 77 1.56 -9.51 16.27
C ASN A 77 0.19 -9.99 16.77
N GLN A 78 0.14 -10.57 17.97
CA GLN A 78 -1.11 -11.02 18.59
C GLN A 78 -2.01 -9.87 19.08
N SER A 79 -1.45 -8.68 19.28
CA SER A 79 -2.20 -7.48 19.69
C SER A 79 -2.66 -6.62 18.53
N ARG A 80 -2.20 -6.89 17.30
CA ARG A 80 -2.72 -6.24 16.10
C ARG A 80 -4.13 -6.77 15.86
N ARG A 81 -5.14 -5.94 16.13
CA ARG A 81 -6.51 -6.21 15.67
C ARG A 81 -6.44 -6.44 14.16
N LYS A 82 -6.97 -7.59 13.67
CA LYS A 82 -7.14 -7.80 12.23
C LYS A 82 -7.98 -6.62 11.72
N LYS A 83 -7.39 -5.74 10.92
CA LYS A 83 -8.15 -4.66 10.30
C LYS A 83 -9.26 -5.33 9.51
N LYS A 84 -10.52 -4.97 9.78
CA LYS A 84 -11.62 -5.40 8.91
C LYS A 84 -11.22 -5.00 7.48
N PRO A 85 -11.36 -5.88 6.48
CA PRO A 85 -11.12 -5.48 5.11
C PRO A 85 -11.98 -4.25 4.85
N LYS A 86 -11.36 -3.18 4.35
CA LYS A 86 -12.12 -1.98 3.97
C LYS A 86 -13.16 -2.42 2.94
N PRO A 87 -14.39 -1.89 2.98
CA PRO A 87 -15.36 -2.19 1.93
C PRO A 87 -14.72 -1.87 0.57
N LEU A 88 -14.96 -2.73 -0.41
CA LEU A 88 -14.52 -2.52 -1.79
C LEU A 88 -15.24 -1.27 -2.31
N ILE A 89 -14.58 -0.12 -2.24
CA ILE A 89 -15.09 1.09 -2.88
C ILE A 89 -15.01 0.79 -4.38
N LYS A 90 -16.16 0.77 -5.06
CA LYS A 90 -16.28 0.53 -6.50
C LYS A 90 -15.71 1.76 -7.22
N TYR A 91 -14.39 1.81 -7.36
CA TYR A 91 -13.67 2.91 -8.03
C TYR A 91 -13.88 2.80 -9.54
N GLY A 92 -15.10 3.04 -10.02
CA GLY A 92 -15.31 3.39 -11.42
C GLY A 92 -14.85 4.83 -11.62
N ARG A 93 -13.91 5.06 -12.54
CA ARG A 93 -13.54 6.42 -12.95
C ARG A 93 -14.79 7.06 -13.57
N ARG A 94 -15.34 8.08 -12.91
CA ARG A 94 -16.46 8.85 -13.45
C ARG A 94 -15.99 9.76 -14.58
N TRP A 95 -16.78 9.83 -15.64
CA TRP A 95 -16.65 10.79 -16.71
C TRP A 95 -16.95 12.19 -16.20
N THR A 96 -16.09 13.15 -16.55
CA THR A 96 -16.32 14.58 -16.33
C THR A 96 -16.58 15.28 -17.66
N ALA A 97 -17.27 16.42 -17.65
CA ALA A 97 -17.52 17.21 -18.87
C ALA A 97 -16.22 17.53 -19.63
N ARG A 98 -15.15 17.86 -18.90
CA ARG A 98 -13.82 18.08 -19.50
C ARG A 98 -13.31 16.85 -20.26
N GLN A 99 -13.53 15.64 -19.76
CA GLN A 99 -13.13 14.42 -20.45
C GLN A 99 -13.96 14.17 -21.70
N VAL A 100 -15.27 14.44 -21.64
CA VAL A 100 -16.15 14.38 -22.82
C VAL A 100 -15.65 15.37 -23.88
N LEU A 101 -15.37 16.61 -23.51
CA LEU A 101 -14.89 17.64 -24.44
C LEU A 101 -13.53 17.32 -25.07
N ILE A 102 -12.60 16.76 -24.29
CA ILE A 102 -11.30 16.32 -24.83
C ILE A 102 -11.50 15.17 -25.83
N GLN A 103 -12.46 14.29 -25.56
CA GLN A 103 -12.76 13.17 -26.44
C GLN A 103 -13.46 13.63 -27.72
N THR A 104 -14.41 14.56 -27.64
CA THR A 104 -15.14 15.08 -28.81
C THR A 104 -14.28 15.98 -29.69
N HIS A 105 -13.38 16.77 -29.11
CA HIS A 105 -12.52 17.72 -29.84
C HIS A 105 -11.07 17.24 -29.96
N LYS A 106 -10.83 15.93 -29.86
CA LYS A 106 -9.48 15.33 -29.89
C LYS A 106 -8.69 15.74 -31.14
N ASP A 107 -9.34 15.82 -32.29
CA ASP A 107 -8.69 16.17 -33.55
C ASP A 107 -8.30 17.65 -33.61
N LEU A 108 -9.15 18.55 -33.13
CA LEU A 108 -8.82 19.98 -33.00
C LEU A 108 -7.64 20.21 -32.04
N ILE A 109 -7.57 19.43 -30.95
CA ILE A 109 -6.45 19.50 -30.01
C ILE A 109 -5.16 19.01 -30.66
N ARG A 110 -5.23 17.97 -31.51
CA ARG A 110 -4.08 17.49 -32.29
C ARG A 110 -3.58 18.55 -33.26
N GLU A 111 -4.49 19.18 -34.00
CA GLU A 111 -4.15 20.28 -34.92
C GLU A 111 -3.51 21.46 -34.20
N GLU A 112 -4.05 21.87 -33.04
CA GLU A 112 -3.48 22.98 -32.26
C GLU A 112 -2.12 22.62 -31.63
N THR A 113 -1.87 21.32 -31.38
CA THR A 113 -0.57 20.86 -30.90
C THR A 113 0.47 20.88 -32.03
N GLY A 114 0.07 20.57 -33.28
CA GLY A 114 0.93 20.62 -34.47
C GLY A 114 2.08 19.60 -34.49
N GLU A 115 2.15 18.71 -33.49
CA GLU A 115 3.21 17.72 -33.32
C GLU A 115 2.78 16.32 -33.78
N MET A 116 3.78 15.50 -34.13
CA MET A 116 3.53 14.10 -34.47
C MET A 116 2.88 13.34 -33.31
N ALA A 117 1.86 12.53 -33.63
CA ALA A 117 1.17 11.70 -32.66
C ALA A 117 2.15 10.81 -31.89
N GLY A 118 2.10 10.90 -30.55
CA GLY A 118 2.96 10.08 -29.66
C GLY A 118 4.36 10.63 -29.39
N SER A 119 4.70 11.82 -29.90
CA SER A 119 5.96 12.49 -29.50
C SER A 119 5.90 12.97 -28.05
N GLU A 120 7.05 13.06 -27.39
CA GLU A 120 7.17 13.60 -26.03
C GLU A 120 6.69 15.06 -25.97
N GLU A 121 7.00 15.83 -27.02
CA GLU A 121 6.54 17.20 -27.17
C GLU A 121 5.02 17.31 -27.29
N MET A 122 4.37 16.39 -28.04
CA MET A 122 2.91 16.33 -28.12
C MET A 122 2.31 16.10 -26.73
N ILE A 123 2.82 15.12 -25.98
CA ILE A 123 2.31 14.79 -24.65
C ILE A 123 2.45 15.99 -23.69
N SER A 124 3.57 16.72 -23.77
CA SER A 124 3.83 17.91 -22.96
C SER A 124 2.94 19.10 -23.32
N LYS A 125 2.72 19.34 -24.62
CA LYS A 125 1.91 20.45 -25.14
C LYS A 125 0.39 20.16 -25.06
N TRP A 126 0.00 18.89 -25.05
CA TRP A 126 -1.40 18.43 -25.09
C TRP A 126 -2.31 19.07 -24.03
N PRO A 127 -1.95 19.12 -22.72
CA PRO A 127 -2.84 19.71 -21.73
C PRO A 127 -3.12 21.20 -21.96
N LYS A 128 -2.15 21.93 -22.54
CA LYS A 128 -2.28 23.35 -22.87
C LYS A 128 -3.15 23.55 -24.12
N ALA A 129 -2.94 22.78 -25.18
CA ALA A 129 -3.79 22.79 -26.36
C ALA A 129 -5.24 22.42 -26.00
N ALA A 130 -5.43 21.33 -25.24
CA ALA A 130 -6.75 20.93 -24.74
C ALA A 130 -7.46 22.04 -23.96
N LYS A 131 -6.71 22.79 -23.14
CA LYS A 131 -7.27 23.93 -22.41
C LYS A 131 -7.64 25.08 -23.35
N SER A 132 -6.79 25.41 -24.32
CA SER A 132 -7.05 26.46 -25.32
C SER A 132 -8.31 26.17 -26.14
N VAL A 133 -8.45 24.95 -26.67
CA VAL A 133 -9.68 24.53 -27.37
C VAL A 133 -10.90 24.67 -26.45
N ILE A 134 -10.85 24.14 -25.23
CA ILE A 134 -11.99 24.19 -24.29
C ILE A 134 -12.35 25.62 -23.88
N ASP A 135 -11.36 26.49 -23.73
CA ASP A 135 -11.56 27.90 -23.38
C ASP A 135 -12.25 28.68 -24.50
N ARG A 136 -12.08 28.26 -25.77
CA ARG A 136 -12.79 28.83 -26.94
C ARG A 136 -14.22 28.31 -27.12
N LEU A 137 -14.57 27.18 -26.50
CA LEU A 137 -15.92 26.61 -26.60
C LEU A 137 -16.95 27.45 -25.84
N SER A 138 -18.16 27.48 -26.39
CA SER A 138 -19.30 28.20 -25.83
C SER A 138 -19.80 27.57 -24.53
N ALA A 139 -20.55 28.33 -23.73
CA ALA A 139 -21.16 27.83 -22.51
C ALA A 139 -22.16 26.68 -22.78
N GLU A 140 -22.85 26.72 -23.93
CA GLU A 140 -23.82 25.71 -24.36
C GLU A 140 -23.15 24.35 -24.62
N GLU A 141 -21.99 24.34 -25.28
CA GLU A 141 -21.22 23.12 -25.53
C GLU A 141 -20.69 22.49 -24.23
N ARG A 142 -20.37 23.32 -23.23
CA ARG A 142 -19.95 22.84 -21.91
C ARG A 142 -21.10 22.20 -21.15
N GLU A 143 -22.30 22.78 -21.22
CA GLU A 143 -23.50 22.22 -20.60
C GLU A 143 -23.92 20.89 -21.26
N GLN A 144 -23.85 20.82 -22.58
CA GLN A 144 -24.09 19.56 -23.32
C GLN A 144 -23.08 18.47 -22.91
N ALA A 145 -21.82 18.83 -22.70
CA ALA A 145 -20.80 17.90 -22.23
C ALA A 145 -21.04 17.43 -20.78
N GLU A 146 -21.58 18.28 -19.91
CA GLU A 146 -22.03 17.88 -18.56
C GLU A 146 -23.16 16.86 -18.62
N ALA A 147 -24.21 17.14 -19.39
CA ALA A 147 -25.32 16.21 -19.59
C ALA A 147 -24.86 14.87 -20.19
N THR A 148 -23.89 14.92 -21.10
CA THR A 148 -23.31 13.71 -21.72
C THR A 148 -22.46 12.92 -20.72
N ALA A 149 -21.67 13.60 -19.89
CA ALA A 149 -20.89 12.95 -18.83
C ALA A 149 -21.79 12.25 -17.82
N GLU A 150 -22.92 12.86 -17.44
CA GLU A 150 -23.91 12.24 -16.57
C GLU A 150 -24.54 11.00 -17.22
N LYS A 151 -24.91 11.08 -18.50
CA LYS A 151 -25.42 9.92 -19.27
C LYS A 151 -24.40 8.78 -19.29
N TRP A 152 -23.14 9.06 -19.60
CA TRP A 152 -22.07 8.05 -19.65
C TRP A 152 -21.74 7.47 -18.27
N ASN A 153 -21.90 8.26 -17.20
CA ASN A 153 -21.76 7.77 -15.83
C ASN A 153 -22.90 6.81 -15.42
N ASN A 154 -24.09 6.98 -15.99
CA ASN A 154 -25.27 6.18 -15.65
C ASN A 154 -25.46 4.95 -16.55
N GLN A 155 -25.14 5.06 -17.85
CA GLN A 155 -25.41 4.05 -18.88
C GLN A 155 -24.15 3.45 -19.51
N ALA A 156 -22.96 3.85 -19.04
CA ALA A 156 -21.66 3.61 -19.64
C ALA A 156 -21.41 4.42 -20.93
N ALA A 157 -20.14 4.78 -21.18
CA ALA A 157 -19.75 5.49 -22.40
C ALA A 157 -19.88 4.57 -23.64
N PRO A 158 -19.97 5.11 -24.87
CA PRO A 158 -19.95 4.31 -26.08
C PRO A 158 -18.73 3.38 -26.17
N PRO A 159 -18.84 2.19 -26.80
CA PRO A 159 -17.78 1.18 -26.82
C PRO A 159 -16.47 1.68 -27.46
N GLU A 160 -16.55 2.58 -28.45
CA GLU A 160 -15.38 3.23 -29.06
C GLU A 160 -14.59 4.07 -28.06
N VAL A 161 -15.30 4.82 -27.23
CA VAL A 161 -14.70 5.66 -26.17
C VAL A 161 -14.18 4.79 -25.02
N GLN A 162 -14.84 3.66 -24.73
CA GLN A 162 -14.33 2.70 -23.74
C GLN A 162 -13.03 2.03 -24.20
N ALA A 163 -12.94 1.65 -25.47
CA ALA A 163 -11.76 0.98 -26.02
C ALA A 163 -10.51 1.87 -26.05
N GLU A 164 -10.67 3.19 -26.23
CA GLU A 164 -9.55 4.13 -26.18
C GLU A 164 -9.07 4.45 -24.75
N VAL A 165 -9.93 4.27 -23.74
CA VAL A 165 -9.66 4.64 -22.34
C VAL A 165 -9.24 3.44 -21.48
N ALA A 166 -9.59 2.22 -21.90
CA ALA A 166 -9.21 0.95 -21.26
C ALA A 166 -7.71 0.65 -21.42
#